data_AF-A0A6F8U1A9-F1
#
_entry.id   AF-A0A6F8U1A9-F1
#
_cell.length_a   1.000
_cell.length_b   1.000
_cell.length_c   1.000
_cell.angle_alpha   90.00
_cell.angle_beta   90.00
_cell.angle_gamma   90.00
#
_symmetry.space_group_name_H-M   'P 1'
#
loop_
_entity.id
_entity.type
_entity.pdbx_description
1 polymer ?
#
loop_
_entity_poly.entity_id
_entity_poly.type
_entity_poly.pdbx_seq_one_letter_code
_entity_poly.pdbx_strand_id
1 'polypeptide(L)'
;MVTHRRISRTQFLGYLKKLEQEAPVPELKLHQAARQFGLMIDDLLDGAERQHVKRNLVTYTGIAPGVIDQWRAAVDVEHASSRIDQAALGNSHNARVSGVMLTVRSRRQFGWSATTP
;
A
#
# COMPACT_ATOMS: atom_id res chain seq x y z
N MET A 1 -6.76 -12.50 20.51
CA MET A 1 -7.21 -11.61 19.42
C MET A 1 -6.54 -12.09 18.14
N VAL A 2 -7.29 -12.66 17.19
CA VAL A 2 -6.72 -13.10 15.91
C VAL A 2 -6.48 -11.86 15.07
N THR A 3 -5.22 -11.48 14.91
CA THR A 3 -4.82 -10.37 14.04
C THR A 3 -5.15 -10.77 12.60
N HIS A 4 -6.29 -10.32 12.07
CA HIS A 4 -6.62 -10.50 10.66
C HIS A 4 -5.54 -9.78 9.84
N ARG A 5 -4.65 -10.56 9.23
CA ARG A 5 -3.55 -10.03 8.42
C ARG A 5 -4.17 -9.25 7.26
N ARG A 6 -3.88 -7.95 7.18
CA ARG A 6 -4.31 -7.10 6.07
C ARG A 6 -3.81 -7.68 4.75
N ILE A 7 -4.66 -7.67 3.74
CA ILE A 7 -4.30 -8.12 2.40
C ILE A 7 -3.65 -6.94 1.68
N SER A 8 -2.44 -7.13 1.17
CA SER A 8 -1.75 -6.07 0.46
C SER A 8 -2.36 -5.87 -0.94
N ARG A 9 -2.19 -4.66 -1.49
CA ARG A 9 -2.63 -4.34 -2.86
C ARG A 9 -2.12 -5.37 -3.88
N THR A 10 -0.83 -5.69 -3.85
CA THR A 10 -0.21 -6.66 -4.76
C THR A 10 -0.83 -8.06 -4.62
N GLN A 11 -1.17 -8.47 -3.40
CA GLN A 11 -1.86 -9.75 -3.18
C GLN A 11 -3.25 -9.74 -3.81
N PHE A 12 -4.00 -8.64 -3.64
CA PHE A 12 -5.34 -8.53 -4.19
C PHE A 12 -5.35 -8.49 -5.72
N LEU A 13 -4.46 -7.70 -6.33
CA LEU A 13 -4.26 -7.71 -7.79
C LEU A 13 -3.87 -9.10 -8.32
N GLY A 14 -3.08 -9.85 -7.54
CA GLY A 14 -2.77 -11.24 -7.82
C GLY A 14 -3.99 -12.16 -7.82
N TYR A 15 -5.00 -11.89 -6.98
CA TYR A 15 -6.27 -12.60 -7.01
C TYR A 15 -7.10 -12.23 -8.23
N LEU A 16 -7.19 -10.94 -8.58
CA LEU A 16 -7.89 -10.49 -9.79
C LEU A 16 -7.29 -11.11 -11.06
N LYS A 17 -5.96 -11.16 -11.17
CA LYS A 17 -5.28 -11.85 -12.28
C LYS A 17 -5.61 -13.34 -12.34
N LYS A 18 -5.81 -13.99 -11.19
CA LYS A 18 -6.21 -15.40 -11.17
C LYS A 18 -7.66 -15.59 -11.61
N LEU A 19 -8.56 -14.68 -11.24
CA LEU A 19 -9.94 -14.70 -11.73
C LEU A 19 -10.01 -14.55 -13.25
N GLU A 20 -9.21 -13.64 -13.81
CA GLU A 20 -9.05 -13.47 -15.27
C GLU A 20 -8.55 -14.74 -15.97
N GLN A 21 -7.75 -15.55 -15.27
CA GLN A 21 -7.19 -16.81 -15.79
C GLN A 21 -8.04 -18.03 -15.41
N GLU A 22 -9.21 -17.84 -14.79
CA GLU A 22 -10.06 -18.91 -14.25
C GLU A 22 -9.27 -19.88 -13.33
N ALA A 23 -8.29 -19.32 -12.61
CA ALA A 23 -7.40 -20.06 -11.75
C ALA A 23 -7.91 -20.09 -10.30
N PRO A 24 -7.57 -21.12 -9.50
CA PRO A 24 -8.04 -21.23 -8.13
C PRO A 24 -7.58 -20.07 -7.23
N VAL A 25 -8.53 -19.46 -6.53
CA VAL A 25 -8.33 -18.36 -5.57
C VAL A 25 -8.81 -18.72 -4.17
N PRO A 26 -8.16 -18.17 -3.12
CA PRO A 26 -8.61 -18.34 -1.75
C PRO A 26 -9.85 -17.50 -1.47
N GLU A 27 -11.02 -18.12 -1.46
CA GLU A 27 -12.33 -17.47 -1.34
C GLU A 27 -12.43 -16.50 -0.16
N LEU A 28 -12.14 -16.98 1.06
CA LEU A 28 -12.21 -16.14 2.26
C LEU A 28 -11.32 -14.90 2.16
N LYS A 29 -10.15 -15.02 1.51
CA LYS A 29 -9.23 -13.90 1.32
C LYS A 29 -9.72 -12.96 0.21
N LEU A 30 -10.36 -13.48 -0.84
CA LEU A 30 -10.99 -12.65 -1.87
C LEU A 30 -12.11 -11.79 -1.25
N HIS A 31 -13.02 -12.39 -0.47
CA HIS A 31 -14.08 -11.67 0.25
C HIS A 31 -13.53 -10.68 1.28
N GLN A 32 -12.44 -11.02 1.97
CA GLN A 32 -11.78 -10.09 2.88
C GLN A 32 -11.18 -8.91 2.13
N ALA A 33 -10.53 -9.14 0.98
CA ALA A 33 -9.93 -8.09 0.18
C ALA A 33 -11.01 -7.14 -0.38
N ALA A 34 -12.08 -7.68 -0.96
CA ALA A 34 -13.21 -6.89 -1.45
C ALA A 34 -13.72 -5.92 -0.38
N ARG A 35 -13.99 -6.43 0.83
CA ARG A 35 -14.40 -5.59 1.98
C ARG A 35 -13.34 -4.56 2.40
N GLN A 36 -12.06 -4.89 2.34
CA GLN A 36 -10.98 -3.99 2.72
C GLN A 36 -10.81 -2.81 1.75
N PHE A 37 -11.12 -3.02 0.46
CA PHE A 37 -11.04 -2.02 -0.61
C PHE A 37 -12.41 -1.42 -0.97
N GLY A 38 -13.45 -1.69 -0.15
CA GLY A 38 -14.79 -1.13 -0.36
C GLY A 38 -15.51 -1.63 -1.63
N LEU A 39 -15.14 -2.80 -2.15
CA LEU A 39 -15.70 -3.36 -3.39
C LEU A 39 -16.79 -4.40 -3.10
N MET A 40 -17.84 -4.40 -3.92
CA MET A 40 -19.00 -5.28 -3.79
C MET A 40 -18.78 -6.60 -4.51
N ILE A 41 -18.41 -7.65 -3.78
CA ILE A 41 -18.06 -8.95 -4.36
C ILE A 41 -19.21 -9.60 -5.15
N ASP A 42 -20.45 -9.30 -4.81
CA ASP A 42 -21.62 -9.77 -5.55
C ASP A 42 -21.61 -9.27 -7.01
N ASP A 43 -21.20 -8.02 -7.25
CA ASP A 43 -21.07 -7.47 -8.62
C ASP A 43 -19.95 -8.16 -9.42
N LEU A 44 -18.87 -8.57 -8.75
CA LEU A 44 -17.77 -9.29 -9.39
C LEU A 44 -18.15 -10.71 -9.79
N LEU A 45 -18.99 -11.34 -8.97
CA LEU A 45 -19.39 -12.73 -9.12
C LEU A 45 -20.77 -12.87 -9.78
N ASP A 46 -21.37 -11.78 -10.23
CA ASP A 46 -22.66 -11.79 -10.92
C ASP A 46 -22.56 -12.63 -12.19
N GLY A 47 -23.38 -13.67 -12.26
CA GLY A 47 -23.35 -14.65 -13.34
C GLY A 47 -22.12 -15.57 -13.36
N ALA A 48 -21.20 -15.47 -12.41
CA ALA A 48 -20.03 -16.33 -12.33
C ALA A 48 -20.37 -17.71 -11.75
N GLU A 49 -19.86 -18.77 -12.36
CA GLU A 49 -20.01 -20.11 -11.82
C GLU A 49 -18.91 -20.40 -10.81
N ARG A 50 -19.30 -20.82 -9.60
CA ARG A 50 -18.38 -21.16 -8.52
C ARG A 50 -18.10 -22.66 -8.50
N GLN A 51 -16.86 -23.06 -8.76
CA GLN A 51 -16.40 -24.44 -8.65
C GLN A 51 -15.47 -24.62 -7.45
N HIS A 52 -15.80 -25.57 -6.58
CA HIS A 52 -14.97 -25.91 -5.41
C HIS A 52 -13.82 -26.83 -5.83
N VAL A 53 -12.59 -26.40 -5.57
CA VAL A 53 -11.38 -27.19 -5.89
C VAL A 53 -10.87 -27.91 -4.65
N LYS A 54 -10.71 -27.16 -3.55
CA LYS A 54 -10.32 -27.67 -2.21
C LYS A 54 -11.02 -26.84 -1.14
N ARG A 55 -10.98 -27.30 0.11
CA ARG A 55 -11.68 -26.73 1.28
C ARG A 55 -11.66 -25.18 1.38
N ASN A 56 -10.63 -24.51 0.87
CA ASN A 56 -10.50 -23.05 0.89
C ASN A 56 -10.14 -22.43 -0.49
N LEU A 57 -10.21 -23.19 -1.58
CA LEU A 57 -9.87 -22.72 -2.93
C LEU A 57 -11.03 -22.96 -3.88
N VAL A 58 -11.41 -21.90 -4.58
CA VAL A 58 -12.50 -21.90 -5.55
C VAL A 58 -11.99 -21.36 -6.88
N THR A 59 -12.52 -21.91 -7.96
CA THR A 59 -12.40 -21.33 -9.29
C THR A 59 -13.73 -20.65 -9.61
N TYR A 60 -13.66 -19.44 -10.15
CA TYR A 60 -14.82 -18.78 -10.73
C TYR A 60 -14.63 -18.71 -12.24
N THR A 61 -15.64 -19.12 -12.99
CA THR A 61 -15.66 -19.05 -14.46
C THR A 61 -16.78 -18.13 -14.90
N GLY A 62 -16.66 -17.56 -16.10
CA GLY A 62 -17.69 -16.68 -16.66
C GLY A 62 -17.76 -15.28 -16.03
N ILE A 63 -16.76 -14.88 -15.23
CA ILE A 63 -16.65 -13.49 -14.75
C ILE A 63 -16.43 -12.58 -15.96
N ALA A 64 -17.26 -11.53 -16.08
CA ALA A 64 -17.09 -10.53 -17.12
C ALA A 64 -15.72 -9.83 -16.99
N PRO A 65 -14.85 -9.87 -18.01
CA PRO A 65 -13.51 -9.26 -17.95
C PRO A 65 -13.56 -7.76 -17.59
N GLY A 66 -14.56 -7.04 -18.11
CA GLY A 66 -14.73 -5.62 -17.82
C GLY A 66 -14.98 -5.30 -16.35
N VAL A 67 -15.53 -6.23 -15.55
CA VAL A 67 -15.70 -6.04 -14.10
C VAL A 67 -14.35 -6.20 -13.38
N ILE A 68 -13.50 -7.12 -13.83
CA ILE A 68 -12.14 -7.31 -13.31
C ILE A 68 -11.28 -6.05 -13.56
N ASP A 69 -11.38 -5.46 -14.76
CA ASP A 69 -10.67 -4.21 -15.08
C ASP A 69 -11.15 -3.03 -14.25
N GLN A 70 -12.46 -2.90 -14.02
CA GLN A 70 -13.02 -1.88 -13.12
C GLN A 70 -12.47 -2.03 -11.70
N TRP A 71 -12.38 -3.26 -11.20
CA TRP A 71 -11.81 -3.54 -9.87
C TRP A 71 -10.33 -3.21 -9.81
N ARG A 72 -9.54 -3.52 -10.85
CA ARG A 72 -8.13 -3.11 -10.92
C ARG A 72 -7.98 -1.60 -10.84
N ALA A 73 -8.79 -0.86 -11.62
CA ALA A 73 -8.78 0.60 -11.63
C ALA A 73 -9.15 1.19 -10.26
N ALA A 74 -10.20 0.67 -9.61
CA ALA A 74 -10.62 1.13 -8.29
C ALA A 74 -9.51 0.94 -7.22
N VAL A 75 -8.82 -0.20 -7.26
CA VAL A 75 -7.71 -0.52 -6.36
C VAL A 75 -6.47 0.34 -6.63
N ASP A 76 -6.26 0.83 -7.85
CA ASP A 76 -5.23 1.84 -8.17
C ASP A 76 -5.58 3.21 -7.56
N VAL A 77 -6.84 3.66 -7.68
CA VAL A 77 -7.30 4.99 -7.21
C VAL A 77 -7.32 5.11 -5.69
N GLU A 78 -7.86 4.11 -4.98
CA GLU A 78 -7.90 4.10 -3.51
C GLU A 78 -6.49 4.16 -2.90
N HIS A 79 -5.53 3.46 -3.51
CA HIS A 79 -4.16 3.44 -3.01
C HIS A 79 -3.38 4.72 -3.38
N ALA A 80 -3.69 5.37 -4.51
CA ALA A 80 -3.16 6.70 -4.80
C ALA A 80 -3.57 7.70 -3.70
N SER A 81 -4.84 7.66 -3.28
CA SER A 81 -5.38 8.52 -2.23
C SER A 81 -4.76 8.23 -0.86
N SER A 82 -4.65 6.96 -0.47
CA SER A 82 -4.03 6.57 0.81
C SER A 82 -2.54 6.90 0.88
N ARG A 83 -1.81 6.86 -0.24
CA ARG A 83 -0.40 7.25 -0.31
C ARG A 83 -0.20 8.77 -0.18
N ILE A 84 -1.13 9.58 -0.68
CA ILE A 84 -1.12 11.04 -0.49
C ILE A 84 -1.35 11.38 0.99
N ASP A 85 -2.33 10.73 1.64
CA ASP A 85 -2.63 10.94 3.05
C ASP A 85 -1.48 10.48 3.97
N GLN A 86 -0.85 9.35 3.64
CA GLN A 86 0.30 8.83 4.38
C GLN A 86 1.60 9.62 4.12
N ALA A 87 1.77 10.21 2.93
CA ALA A 87 2.86 11.15 2.65
C ALA A 87 2.65 12.50 3.35
N ALA A 88 1.40 12.95 3.50
CA ALA A 88 1.05 14.14 4.29
C ALA A 88 1.31 13.91 5.79
N LEU A 89 1.01 12.71 6.32
CA LEU A 89 1.34 12.32 7.69
C LEU A 89 2.84 12.10 7.92
N GLY A 90 3.57 11.62 6.92
CA GLY A 90 5.03 11.46 6.96
C GLY A 90 5.81 12.77 7.00
N ASN A 91 5.20 13.89 6.59
CA ASN A 91 5.83 15.21 6.64
C ASN A 91 5.63 15.95 7.97
N SER A 92 4.88 15.38 8.92
CA SER A 92 4.68 15.97 10.25
C SER A 92 5.82 15.62 11.24
N HIS A 93 6.69 14.67 10.90
CA HIS A 93 7.74 14.19 11.83
C HIS A 93 9.12 14.83 11.67
N ASN A 94 9.29 15.83 10.79
CA ASN A 94 10.60 16.48 10.59
C ASN A 94 10.64 17.98 10.95
N ALA A 95 9.65 18.45 11.71
CA ALA A 95 9.59 19.83 12.20
C ALA A 95 10.00 19.93 13.68
N ARG A 96 11.19 19.44 14.07
CA ARG A 96 11.84 19.87 15.31
C ARG A 96 13.35 20.05 15.15
N VAL A 97 13.69 21.35 15.07
CA VAL A 97 14.94 22.02 15.45
C VAL A 97 16.08 22.02 14.43
N SER A 98 15.97 23.01 13.55
CA SER A 98 17.10 23.76 13.02
C SER A 98 17.88 24.39 14.20
N GLY A 99 18.97 23.75 14.61
CA GLY A 99 19.98 24.30 15.50
C GLY A 99 21.17 24.79 14.68
N VAL A 100 20.95 25.87 13.94
CA VAL A 100 22.00 26.65 13.30
C VAL A 100 22.96 27.15 14.38
N MET A 101 24.19 26.63 14.41
CA MET A 101 25.30 27.35 15.03
C MET A 101 26.16 27.91 13.89
N LEU A 102 25.74 29.09 13.42
CA LEU A 102 26.58 30.02 12.69
C LEU A 102 27.68 30.50 13.64
N THR A 103 28.93 30.15 13.37
CA THR A 103 30.04 31.03 13.72
C THR A 103 30.76 31.45 12.45
N VAL A 104 30.54 32.74 12.16
CA VAL A 104 31.10 33.53 11.08
C VAL A 104 32.62 33.64 11.24
N ARG A 105 33.30 33.57 10.09
CA ARG A 105 34.71 33.92 9.80
C ARG A 105 35.33 34.99 10.73
N SER A 106 36.61 34.81 11.05
CA SER A 106 37.60 35.86 10.81
C SER A 106 39.00 35.30 10.52
N ARG A 107 39.71 36.01 9.64
CA ARG A 107 40.97 35.70 8.93
C ARG A 107 42.15 36.33 9.68
N ARG A 108 43.27 35.59 9.81
CA ARG A 108 44.66 36.08 10.05
C ARG A 108 44.77 36.89 11.37
N GLN A 109 45.90 37.11 12.05
CA GLN A 109 47.27 37.40 11.63
C GLN A 109 48.13 37.35 12.92
N PHE A 110 49.37 36.85 12.81
CA PHE A 110 50.61 37.26 13.50
C PHE A 110 50.63 37.83 14.93
N GLY A 111 51.59 37.35 15.72
CA GLY A 111 52.21 38.10 16.84
C GLY A 111 52.42 37.23 18.08
N TRP A 112 53.52 36.50 18.20
CA TRP A 112 54.71 36.88 18.99
C TRP A 112 54.48 37.05 20.50
N SER A 113 55.29 36.28 21.24
CA SER A 113 55.85 36.59 22.57
C SER A 113 54.85 36.59 23.73
N ALA A 114 55.19 36.30 24.98
CA ALA A 114 56.29 35.66 25.70
C ALA A 114 55.74 35.66 27.15
N THR A 115 55.98 34.62 27.96
CA THR A 115 56.82 34.71 29.16
C THR A 115 56.03 34.08 30.32
N THR A 116 56.80 33.35 31.12
CA THR A 116 56.64 32.72 32.43
C THR A 116 55.87 33.54 33.49
N PRO A 117 55.51 32.92 34.62
CA PRO A 117 56.44 32.71 35.74
C PRO A 117 56.97 31.27 35.88
#